data_AF-A0A7U2F3P4-F1
#
_entry.id   AF-A0A7U2F3P4-F1
#
_cell.length_a   1.000
_cell.length_b   1.000
_cell.length_c   1.000
_cell.angle_alpha   90.00
_cell.angle_beta   90.00
_cell.angle_gamma   90.00
#
_symmetry.space_group_name_H-M   'P 1'
#
loop_
_entity.id
_entity.type
_entity.pdbx_description
1 polymer ?
#
loop_
_entity_poly.entity_id
_entity_poly.type
_entity_poly.pdbx_seq_one_letter_code
_entity_poly.pdbx_strand_id
1 'polypeptide(L)'
;MAVLSTLNGDVQSLMDAYLWEAINLDAPIWWLHPMFMTLWDDEDAFDQICEAAPSLTFAPGLREVLDSPTPPTLEYFRSLPEVVRSEWRKHWVIYAHIYEHEGRKPRLYIGSATAQRGATPRLAVYEKTIAQTLPRFVKKAITQGFRKTRTALLAWSDIPLPGVFLKARQRYLGIEGIFQMLFFASIFDKYEPEWADFMPWCRKDVEWEPLCSHVSLSECGKGDFSLSTEELEFLHAIRLKNRRRQKNLDNLRYRVKWKASRPSQRRANRLAVKATRKHECTTCKMTFGCQSELTAHLRRGLHKNNVEKLARGEPIGPKPEAVRRAKLMARNVAQRRFHCDVCDHDFQNKDNLNKHYLTARHSKAAAIADAELDNPDLDYESDSGSDADRDELDAEALDTDLDGFQVSDED
;
A
#
# COMPACT_ATOMS: atom_id res chain seq x y z
N MET A 1 -4.93 12.23 44.09
CA MET A 1 -5.35 13.64 43.93
C MET A 1 -4.25 14.68 44.18
N ALA A 2 -3.39 14.59 45.22
CA ALA A 2 -2.48 15.70 45.59
C ALA A 2 -1.03 15.67 45.04
N VAL A 3 -0.56 14.61 44.39
CA VAL A 3 0.88 14.48 44.06
C VAL A 3 1.22 15.01 42.65
N LEU A 4 0.39 14.72 41.64
CA LEU A 4 0.67 15.13 40.25
C LEU A 4 0.10 16.52 39.89
N SER A 5 -0.97 16.97 40.55
CA SER A 5 -1.59 18.29 40.26
C SER A 5 -0.73 19.48 40.73
N THR A 6 0.35 19.22 41.46
CA THR A 6 1.31 20.22 41.96
C THR A 6 2.59 20.29 41.14
N LEU A 7 2.74 19.48 40.08
CA LEU A 7 3.86 19.57 39.16
C LEU A 7 3.73 20.87 38.33
N ASN A 8 4.49 21.90 38.72
CA ASN A 8 4.72 23.14 37.96
C ASN A 8 5.57 22.90 36.68
N GLY A 9 5.73 21.66 36.26
CA GLY A 9 6.49 21.27 35.07
C GLY A 9 5.72 21.51 33.77
N ASP A 10 6.44 21.51 32.66
CA ASP A 10 5.85 21.48 31.33
C ASP A 10 5.02 20.20 31.09
N VAL A 11 4.25 20.16 30.00
CA VAL A 11 3.34 19.04 29.70
C VAL A 11 4.08 17.70 29.56
N GLN A 12 5.33 17.72 29.07
CA GLN A 12 6.10 16.49 28.93
C GLN A 12 6.40 15.90 30.32
N SER A 13 6.91 16.71 31.24
CA SER A 13 7.18 16.30 32.62
C SER A 13 5.94 15.72 33.31
N LEU A 14 4.77 16.32 33.10
CA LEU A 14 3.51 15.82 33.66
C LEU A 14 3.10 14.46 33.06
N MET A 15 3.23 14.31 31.74
CA MET A 15 2.87 13.05 31.04
C MET A 15 3.84 11.92 31.37
N ASP A 16 5.13 12.23 31.53
CA ASP A 16 6.15 11.30 31.97
C ASP A 16 5.89 10.87 33.44
N ALA A 17 5.45 11.78 34.31
CA ALA A 17 5.06 11.44 35.69
C ALA A 17 3.81 10.53 35.74
N TYR A 18 2.80 10.77 34.91
CA TYR A 18 1.67 9.83 34.77
C TYR A 18 2.12 8.44 34.31
N LEU A 19 3.07 8.39 33.37
CA LEU A 19 3.65 7.14 32.90
C LEU A 19 4.40 6.42 34.02
N TRP A 20 5.23 7.14 34.76
CA TRP A 20 5.98 6.61 35.90
C TRP A 20 5.06 6.00 36.97
N GLU A 21 3.99 6.69 37.34
CA GLU A 21 2.99 6.16 38.27
C GLU A 21 2.31 4.89 37.71
N ALA A 22 1.93 4.88 36.43
CA ALA A 22 1.24 3.75 35.83
C ALA A 22 2.09 2.48 35.70
N ILE A 23 3.40 2.60 35.45
CA ILE A 23 4.31 1.45 35.37
C ILE A 23 4.73 0.91 36.74
N ASN A 24 4.57 1.70 37.79
CA ASN A 24 4.87 1.30 39.18
C ASN A 24 3.65 0.73 39.91
N LEU A 25 2.51 0.60 39.23
CA LEU A 25 1.37 -0.14 39.75
C LEU A 25 1.75 -1.61 39.97
N ASP A 26 1.24 -2.20 41.06
CA ASP A 26 1.33 -3.64 41.31
C ASP A 26 0.37 -4.38 40.37
N ALA A 27 0.73 -4.38 39.09
CA ALA A 27 -0.08 -4.86 38.00
C ALA A 27 0.40 -6.22 37.52
N PRO A 28 -0.53 -7.14 37.21
CA PRO A 28 -0.14 -8.43 36.66
C PRO A 28 0.43 -8.28 35.24
N ILE A 29 1.32 -9.19 34.85
CA ILE A 29 2.06 -9.16 33.58
C ILE A 29 1.19 -9.15 32.31
N TRP A 30 -0.08 -9.55 32.41
CA TRP A 30 -1.02 -9.48 31.29
C TRP A 30 -1.59 -8.08 31.07
N TRP A 31 -1.49 -7.19 32.06
CA TRP A 31 -1.90 -5.78 32.00
C TRP A 31 -0.70 -4.86 31.80
N LEU A 32 0.39 -5.08 32.55
CA LEU A 32 1.65 -4.35 32.39
C LEU A 32 2.71 -5.28 31.82
N HIS A 33 3.15 -5.00 30.60
CA HIS A 33 4.17 -5.81 29.95
C HIS A 33 5.52 -5.68 30.69
N PRO A 34 6.22 -6.79 31.02
CA PRO A 34 7.48 -6.75 31.78
C PRO A 34 8.57 -5.86 31.18
N MET A 35 8.54 -5.62 29.88
CA MET A 35 9.49 -4.73 29.19
C MET A 35 9.52 -3.32 29.78
N PHE A 36 8.37 -2.82 30.28
CA PHE A 36 8.31 -1.54 30.96
C PHE A 36 9.11 -1.54 32.27
N MET A 37 9.06 -2.64 33.02
CA MET A 37 9.82 -2.81 34.27
C MET A 37 11.31 -3.06 34.01
N THR A 38 11.65 -3.78 32.94
CA THR A 38 13.07 -4.12 32.65
C THR A 38 13.85 -2.98 32.01
N LEU A 39 13.17 -2.06 31.31
CA LEU A 39 13.83 -0.89 30.72
C LEU A 39 13.91 0.29 31.68
N TRP A 40 13.02 0.32 32.67
CA TRP A 40 12.84 1.40 33.65
C TRP A 40 12.83 0.79 35.05
N ASP A 41 13.95 0.16 35.40
CA ASP A 41 14.15 -0.49 36.70
C ASP A 41 14.27 0.52 37.84
N ASP A 42 14.72 1.74 37.53
CA ASP A 42 14.66 2.91 38.41
C ASP A 42 14.30 4.20 37.65
N GLU A 43 14.10 5.27 38.42
CA GLU A 43 13.69 6.59 37.90
C GLU A 43 14.80 7.23 37.05
N ASP A 44 16.07 7.01 37.41
CA ASP A 44 17.23 7.51 36.64
C ASP A 44 17.30 6.86 35.25
N ALA A 45 17.01 5.56 35.14
CA ALA A 45 16.96 4.83 33.88
C ALA A 45 15.80 5.31 32.99
N PHE A 46 14.65 5.63 33.61
CA PHE A 46 13.52 6.23 32.92
C PHE A 46 13.87 7.62 32.36
N ASP A 47 14.47 8.49 33.18
CA ASP A 47 14.87 9.83 32.78
C ASP A 47 15.91 9.81 31.66
N GLN A 48 16.92 8.94 31.74
CA GLN A 48 17.92 8.76 30.68
C GLN A 48 17.27 8.41 29.33
N ILE A 49 16.21 7.60 29.32
CA ILE A 49 15.50 7.25 28.08
C ILE A 49 14.65 8.43 27.59
N CYS A 50 14.05 9.18 28.51
CA CYS A 50 13.29 10.39 28.19
C CYS A 50 14.18 11.48 27.57
N GLU A 51 15.42 11.60 28.03
CA GLU A 51 16.45 12.52 27.53
C GLU A 51 17.09 12.06 26.22
N ALA A 52 17.34 10.76 26.07
CA ALA A 52 18.02 10.21 24.88
C ALA A 52 17.11 10.20 23.63
N ALA A 53 15.79 10.22 23.82
CA ALA A 53 14.82 10.32 22.74
C ALA A 53 14.52 11.80 22.40
N PRO A 54 14.14 12.13 21.15
CA PRO A 54 13.62 13.45 20.83
C PRO A 54 12.45 13.84 21.74
N SER A 55 12.43 15.10 22.20
CA SER A 55 11.35 15.64 23.03
C SER A 55 10.00 15.49 22.36
N LEU A 56 8.98 15.15 23.17
CA LEU A 56 7.61 15.03 22.70
C LEU A 56 6.97 16.42 22.70
N THR A 57 6.50 16.84 21.52
CA THR A 57 5.58 17.97 21.41
C THR A 57 4.17 17.46 21.66
N PHE A 58 3.40 18.15 22.49
CA PHE A 58 2.03 17.78 22.84
C PHE A 58 1.01 18.70 22.17
N ALA A 59 -0.23 18.20 22.07
CA ALA A 59 -1.36 18.94 21.57
C ALA A 59 -1.53 20.30 22.27
N PRO A 60 -1.79 21.40 21.52
CA PRO A 60 -2.07 22.69 22.11
C PRO A 60 -3.23 22.61 23.10
N GLY A 61 -3.15 23.34 24.20
CA GLY A 61 -4.21 23.35 25.21
C GLY A 61 -4.23 22.12 26.14
N LEU A 62 -3.32 21.15 25.97
CA LEU A 62 -3.35 19.91 26.77
C LEU A 62 -3.15 20.19 28.28
N ARG A 63 -2.31 21.17 28.64
CA ARG A 63 -2.10 21.54 30.04
C ARG A 63 -3.40 22.03 30.68
N GLU A 64 -4.07 22.96 30.02
CA GLU A 64 -5.33 23.55 30.45
C GLU A 64 -6.44 22.50 30.52
N VAL A 65 -6.43 21.54 29.59
CA VAL A 65 -7.32 20.39 29.64
C VAL A 65 -7.05 19.57 30.88
N LEU A 66 -5.81 19.19 31.18
CA LEU A 66 -5.49 18.34 32.34
C LEU A 66 -5.70 19.04 33.69
N ASP A 67 -5.57 20.36 33.75
CA ASP A 67 -5.86 21.16 34.95
C ASP A 67 -7.37 21.40 35.15
N SER A 68 -8.22 21.04 34.16
CA SER A 68 -9.67 21.25 34.22
C SER A 68 -10.37 20.21 35.13
N PRO A 69 -11.34 20.63 35.97
CA PRO A 69 -12.11 19.72 36.80
C PRO A 69 -13.06 18.82 36.00
N THR A 70 -13.31 19.14 34.74
CA THR A 70 -14.16 18.35 33.82
C THR A 70 -13.36 17.91 32.60
N PRO A 71 -13.64 16.72 32.03
CA PRO A 71 -12.97 16.25 30.82
C PRO A 71 -13.23 17.18 29.63
N PRO A 72 -12.35 17.16 28.61
CA PRO A 72 -12.56 17.96 27.42
C PRO A 72 -13.80 17.46 26.67
N THR A 73 -14.48 18.39 25.97
CA THR A 73 -15.54 18.01 25.03
C THR A 73 -14.94 17.48 23.73
N LEU A 74 -15.77 16.90 22.87
CA LEU A 74 -15.34 16.54 21.51
C LEU A 74 -14.73 17.72 20.73
N GLU A 75 -15.12 18.95 21.04
CA GLU A 75 -14.66 20.14 20.31
C GLU A 75 -13.16 20.40 20.51
N TYR A 76 -12.62 20.01 21.67
CA TYR A 76 -11.17 20.03 21.88
C TYR A 76 -10.45 19.21 20.82
N PHE A 77 -10.84 17.95 20.61
CA PHE A 77 -10.19 17.11 19.60
C PHE A 77 -10.40 17.62 18.16
N ARG A 78 -11.52 18.32 17.89
CA ARG A 78 -11.74 18.95 16.58
C ARG A 78 -10.83 20.16 16.34
N SER A 79 -10.48 20.90 17.39
CA SER A 79 -9.58 22.05 17.29
C SER A 79 -8.11 21.66 17.14
N LEU A 80 -7.74 20.43 17.49
CA LEU A 80 -6.36 19.94 17.37
C LEU A 80 -5.88 19.83 15.90
N PRO A 81 -4.56 19.91 15.67
CA PRO A 81 -3.97 19.78 14.33
C PRO A 81 -4.45 18.52 13.61
N GLU A 82 -4.88 18.69 12.35
CA GLU A 82 -5.22 17.56 11.49
C GLU A 82 -3.99 17.04 10.75
N VAL A 83 -4.02 15.74 10.44
CA VAL A 83 -2.95 15.09 9.69
C VAL A 83 -3.00 15.52 8.23
N VAL A 84 -2.11 16.45 7.85
CA VAL A 84 -1.73 16.65 6.44
C VAL A 84 -0.64 15.63 6.08
N ARG A 85 -0.96 14.62 5.26
CA ARG A 85 -0.12 13.42 5.02
C ARG A 85 1.34 13.71 4.68
N SER A 86 1.67 14.84 4.05
CA SER A 86 3.04 15.22 3.69
C SER A 86 3.90 15.64 4.88
N GLU A 87 3.31 16.24 5.91
CA GLU A 87 4.02 16.82 7.06
C GLU A 87 4.50 15.72 8.04
N TRP A 88 3.77 14.62 8.13
CA TRP A 88 4.01 13.56 9.13
C TRP A 88 4.85 12.38 8.62
N ARG A 89 5.51 12.53 7.46
CA ARG A 89 6.39 11.50 6.86
C ARG A 89 7.71 11.29 7.61
N LYS A 90 8.07 12.23 8.48
CA LYS A 90 9.33 12.20 9.25
C LYS A 90 9.09 12.26 10.77
N HIS A 91 7.86 12.07 11.19
CA HIS A 91 7.45 12.20 12.58
C HIS A 91 6.85 10.90 13.08
N TRP A 92 7.10 10.60 14.35
CA TRP A 92 6.27 9.69 15.12
C TRP A 92 5.16 10.49 15.78
N VAL A 93 3.99 9.87 15.91
CA VAL A 93 2.81 10.56 16.43
C VAL A 93 1.96 9.63 17.30
N ILE A 94 1.28 10.22 18.26
CA ILE A 94 0.14 9.65 18.99
C ILE A 94 -1.09 10.42 18.53
N TYR A 95 -2.14 9.69 18.15
CA TYR A 95 -3.33 10.24 17.52
C TYR A 95 -4.62 9.70 18.15
N ALA A 96 -5.67 10.50 18.04
CA ALA A 96 -7.04 10.12 18.33
C ALA A 96 -7.88 10.09 17.04
N HIS A 97 -8.60 9.00 16.81
CA HIS A 97 -9.64 8.91 15.79
C HIS A 97 -11.02 9.06 16.42
N ILE A 98 -11.82 9.98 15.88
CA ILE A 98 -13.21 10.20 16.29
C ILE A 98 -14.12 9.54 15.28
N TYR A 99 -15.04 8.72 15.78
CA TYR A 99 -16.06 8.03 15.00
C TYR A 99 -17.45 8.49 15.44
N GLU A 100 -18.26 8.97 14.50
CA GLU A 100 -19.58 9.52 14.77
C GLU A 100 -20.66 8.76 14.00
N HIS A 101 -21.85 8.72 14.60
CA HIS A 101 -23.08 8.18 14.02
C HIS A 101 -24.25 9.02 14.53
N GLU A 102 -25.21 9.32 13.66
CA GLU A 102 -26.39 10.10 14.01
C GLU A 102 -27.19 9.43 15.15
N GLY A 103 -27.51 10.19 16.21
CA GLY A 103 -28.30 9.69 17.34
C GLY A 103 -27.59 8.71 18.28
N ARG A 104 -26.26 8.52 18.16
CA ARG A 104 -25.47 7.67 19.07
C ARG A 104 -24.29 8.45 19.63
N LYS A 105 -23.82 8.07 20.82
CA LYS A 105 -22.61 8.64 21.40
C LYS A 105 -21.42 8.45 20.44
N PRO A 106 -20.55 9.47 20.31
CA PRO A 106 -19.31 9.35 19.55
C PRO A 106 -18.39 8.28 20.14
N ARG A 107 -17.41 7.85 19.35
CA ARG A 107 -16.48 6.79 19.70
C ARG A 107 -15.04 7.23 19.49
N LEU A 108 -14.18 6.94 20.47
CA LEU A 108 -12.80 7.39 20.50
C LEU A 108 -11.84 6.20 20.43
N TYR A 109 -10.92 6.24 19.47
CA TYR A 109 -9.77 5.34 19.39
C TYR A 109 -8.49 6.14 19.53
N ILE A 110 -7.55 5.68 20.34
CA ILE A 110 -6.21 6.29 20.48
C ILE A 110 -5.16 5.26 20.10
N GLY A 111 -4.19 5.69 19.29
CA GLY A 111 -3.07 4.84 18.89
C GLY A 111 -1.82 5.66 18.58
N SER A 112 -0.70 4.97 18.43
CA SER A 112 0.55 5.56 17.97
C SER A 112 0.97 5.06 16.58
N ALA A 113 1.88 5.80 15.95
CA ALA A 113 2.52 5.43 14.69
C ALA A 113 4.03 5.68 14.77
N THR A 114 4.79 4.60 14.99
CA THR A 114 6.24 4.64 15.24
C THR A 114 7.06 3.94 14.16
N ALA A 115 6.57 3.98 12.91
CA ALA A 115 7.26 3.36 11.77
C ALA A 115 8.47 4.20 11.33
N GLN A 116 9.45 3.55 10.70
CA GLN A 116 10.65 4.24 10.17
C GLN A 116 10.35 5.24 9.03
N ARG A 117 9.17 5.14 8.40
CA ARG A 117 8.71 6.07 7.37
C ARG A 117 7.73 7.11 7.92
N GLY A 118 7.76 7.32 9.24
CA GLY A 118 6.85 8.20 9.96
C GLY A 118 5.43 7.66 10.07
N ALA A 119 4.49 8.55 10.38
CA ALA A 119 3.12 8.19 10.71
C ALA A 119 2.25 7.83 9.49
N THR A 120 2.60 8.32 8.29
CA THR A 120 1.75 8.23 7.09
C THR A 120 1.25 6.82 6.78
N PRO A 121 2.08 5.74 6.80
CA PRO A 121 1.60 4.40 6.47
C PRO A 121 0.53 3.90 7.44
N ARG A 122 0.69 4.16 8.75
CA ARG A 122 -0.28 3.75 9.78
C ARG A 122 -1.58 4.50 9.63
N LEU A 123 -1.52 5.81 9.42
CA LEU A 123 -2.72 6.65 9.28
C LEU A 123 -3.50 6.32 7.99
N ALA A 124 -2.81 5.97 6.91
CA ALA A 124 -3.44 5.54 5.66
C ALA A 124 -4.26 4.25 5.79
N VAL A 125 -3.94 3.37 6.75
CA VAL A 125 -4.72 2.15 7.04
C VAL A 125 -6.15 2.49 7.45
N TYR A 126 -6.36 3.60 8.16
CA TYR A 126 -7.67 4.06 8.59
C TYR A 126 -8.43 4.86 7.52
N GLU A 127 -7.84 5.06 6.34
CA GLU A 127 -8.44 5.74 5.19
C GLU A 127 -8.86 4.73 4.11
N LYS A 128 -8.05 3.69 3.93
CA LYS A 128 -8.33 2.59 3.02
C LYS A 128 -9.30 1.64 3.75
N THR A 129 -10.50 1.38 3.22
CA THR A 129 -11.53 0.50 3.79
C THR A 129 -11.14 -1.00 3.80
N ILE A 130 -9.86 -1.33 4.00
CA ILE A 130 -9.35 -2.69 4.06
C ILE A 130 -9.55 -3.19 5.50
N ALA A 131 -10.71 -3.77 5.74
CA ALA A 131 -11.20 -4.13 7.07
C ALA A 131 -10.39 -5.22 7.82
N GLN A 132 -9.30 -5.75 7.25
CA GLN A 132 -8.49 -6.80 7.88
C GLN A 132 -7.40 -6.25 8.81
N THR A 133 -6.90 -5.03 8.58
CA THR A 133 -5.78 -4.44 9.34
C THR A 133 -6.24 -3.44 10.42
N LEU A 134 -7.54 -3.19 10.52
CA LEU A 134 -8.13 -2.29 11.50
C LEU A 134 -8.30 -2.97 12.88
N PRO A 135 -8.15 -2.21 13.99
CA PRO A 135 -8.47 -2.72 15.31
C PRO A 135 -9.89 -3.28 15.40
N ARG A 136 -10.07 -4.33 16.22
CA ARG A 136 -11.32 -5.10 16.34
C ARG A 136 -12.56 -4.22 16.53
N PHE A 137 -12.49 -3.27 17.47
CA PHE A 137 -13.63 -2.42 17.79
C PHE A 137 -13.83 -1.26 16.81
N VAL A 138 -12.76 -0.77 16.18
CA VAL A 138 -12.85 0.17 15.04
C VAL A 138 -13.61 -0.49 13.89
N LYS A 139 -13.24 -1.72 13.51
CA LYS A 139 -13.94 -2.51 12.50
C LYS A 139 -15.42 -2.72 12.86
N LYS A 140 -15.69 -3.07 14.12
CA LYS A 140 -17.06 -3.23 14.63
C LYS A 140 -17.86 -1.94 14.54
N ALA A 141 -17.28 -0.79 14.87
CA ALA A 141 -17.93 0.51 14.79
C ALA A 141 -18.27 0.87 13.34
N ILE A 142 -17.35 0.68 12.39
CA ILE A 142 -17.61 0.91 10.95
C ILE A 142 -18.75 0.02 10.46
N THR A 143 -18.75 -1.26 10.85
CA THR A 143 -19.83 -2.21 10.51
C THR A 143 -21.18 -1.78 11.09
N GLN A 144 -21.16 -1.10 12.24
CA GLN A 144 -22.35 -0.53 12.89
C GLN A 144 -22.75 0.85 12.34
N GLY A 145 -22.16 1.29 11.22
CA GLY A 145 -22.51 2.54 10.54
C GLY A 145 -21.76 3.78 11.02
N PHE A 146 -20.85 3.67 12.00
CA PHE A 146 -20.04 4.82 12.40
C PHE A 146 -19.06 5.20 11.30
N ARG A 147 -18.86 6.51 11.12
CA ARG A 147 -17.86 7.04 10.18
C ARG A 147 -16.78 7.75 10.96
N LYS A 148 -15.53 7.58 10.54
CA LYS A 148 -14.42 8.37 11.06
C LYS A 148 -14.59 9.81 10.57
N THR A 149 -14.75 10.76 11.49
CA THR A 149 -14.95 12.18 11.17
C THR A 149 -13.68 13.00 11.36
N ARG A 150 -12.77 12.55 12.24
CA ARG A 150 -11.55 13.30 12.56
C ARG A 150 -10.39 12.37 12.91
N THR A 151 -9.18 12.82 12.58
CA THR A 151 -7.93 12.34 13.19
C THR A 151 -7.23 13.52 13.84
N ALA A 152 -7.15 13.53 15.16
CA ALA A 152 -6.52 14.56 15.97
C ALA A 152 -5.14 14.09 16.44
N LEU A 153 -4.14 14.97 16.43
CA LEU A 153 -2.80 14.66 16.95
C LEU A 153 -2.69 15.05 18.42
N LEU A 154 -2.30 14.09 19.26
CA LEU A 154 -2.16 14.25 20.71
C LEU A 154 -0.72 14.55 21.13
N ALA A 155 0.24 13.89 20.49
CA ALA A 155 1.66 14.14 20.69
C ALA A 155 2.48 13.71 19.46
N TRP A 156 3.67 14.28 19.28
CA TRP A 156 4.57 13.93 18.17
C TRP A 156 6.03 14.31 18.45
N SER A 157 6.94 13.69 17.72
CA SER A 157 8.36 14.05 17.68
C SER A 157 8.95 13.71 16.32
N ASP A 158 10.16 14.19 16.05
CA ASP A 158 11.00 13.61 15.00
C ASP A 158 11.21 12.11 15.24
N ILE A 159 11.46 11.35 14.17
CA ILE A 159 11.81 9.93 14.28
C ILE A 159 13.12 9.81 15.09
N PRO A 160 13.14 9.04 16.20
CA PRO A 160 14.34 8.86 17.00
C PRO A 160 15.50 8.23 16.22
N LEU A 161 16.72 8.50 16.66
CA LEU A 161 17.91 7.89 16.06
C LEU A 161 17.87 6.36 16.22
N PRO A 162 18.47 5.59 15.28
CA PRO A 162 18.37 4.14 15.29
C PRO A 162 18.87 3.47 16.58
N GLY A 163 19.87 4.04 17.24
CA GLY A 163 20.43 3.51 18.49
C GLY A 163 19.47 3.55 19.69
N VAL A 164 18.51 4.48 19.70
CA VAL A 164 17.54 4.64 20.81
C VAL A 164 16.10 4.29 20.40
N PHE A 165 15.90 3.94 19.15
CA PHE A 165 14.60 3.75 18.51
C PHE A 165 13.70 2.70 19.20
N LEU A 166 14.26 1.62 19.77
CA LEU A 166 13.47 0.60 20.46
C LEU A 166 12.92 1.12 21.78
N LYS A 167 13.79 1.72 22.60
CA LYS A 167 13.44 2.33 23.88
C LYS A 167 12.44 3.47 23.68
N ALA A 168 12.67 4.32 22.68
CA ALA A 168 11.74 5.38 22.31
C ALA A 168 10.37 4.84 21.84
N ARG A 169 10.32 3.72 21.11
CA ARG A 169 9.04 3.08 20.77
C ARG A 169 8.29 2.60 22.01
N GLN A 170 9.01 2.03 22.98
CA GLN A 170 8.39 1.58 24.23
C GLN A 170 7.82 2.79 25.01
N ARG A 171 8.54 3.92 25.07
CA ARG A 171 8.00 5.17 25.63
C ARG A 171 6.74 5.64 24.92
N TYR A 172 6.69 5.59 23.58
CA TYR A 172 5.48 5.93 22.82
C TYR A 172 4.29 5.03 23.15
N LEU A 173 4.50 3.72 23.39
CA LEU A 173 3.44 2.82 23.86
C LEU A 173 2.99 3.18 25.28
N GLY A 174 3.92 3.59 26.14
CA GLY A 174 3.60 4.08 27.49
C GLY A 174 2.71 5.33 27.44
N ILE A 175 3.14 6.37 26.72
CA ILE A 175 2.40 7.63 26.59
C ILE A 175 1.06 7.43 25.83
N GLU A 176 1.00 6.54 24.83
CA GLU A 176 -0.26 6.11 24.21
C GLU A 176 -1.21 5.55 25.27
N GLY A 177 -0.70 4.74 26.19
CA GLY A 177 -1.45 4.12 27.27
C GLY A 177 -1.99 5.16 28.24
N ILE A 178 -1.17 6.14 28.61
CA ILE A 178 -1.61 7.27 29.44
C ILE A 178 -2.72 8.06 28.77
N PHE A 179 -2.63 8.36 27.47
CA PHE A 179 -3.73 8.99 26.76
C PHE A 179 -5.00 8.12 26.72
N GLN A 180 -4.86 6.79 26.58
CA GLN A 180 -5.99 5.87 26.63
C GLN A 180 -6.66 5.84 28.00
N MET A 181 -5.90 5.97 29.08
CA MET A 181 -6.39 6.06 30.47
C MET A 181 -7.05 7.41 30.73
N LEU A 182 -6.35 8.52 30.47
CA LEU A 182 -6.84 9.90 30.64
C LEU A 182 -8.19 10.13 29.96
N PHE A 183 -8.32 9.65 28.71
CA PHE A 183 -9.52 9.84 27.91
C PHE A 183 -10.43 8.60 27.89
N PHE A 184 -10.20 7.59 28.73
CA PHE A 184 -11.01 6.38 28.81
C PHE A 184 -11.31 5.74 27.44
N ALA A 185 -10.33 5.74 26.54
CA ALA A 185 -10.46 5.28 25.15
C ALA A 185 -10.42 3.74 25.01
N SER A 186 -9.98 3.03 26.06
CA SER A 186 -10.05 1.57 26.17
C SER A 186 -11.37 1.10 26.77
N ILE A 187 -11.81 -0.11 26.38
CA ILE A 187 -12.94 -0.77 27.05
C ILE A 187 -12.64 -0.93 28.54
N PHE A 188 -13.69 -0.91 29.36
CA PHE A 188 -13.56 -1.19 30.78
C PHE A 188 -12.91 -2.56 30.99
N ASP A 189 -11.89 -2.60 31.83
CA ASP A 189 -11.29 -3.82 32.33
C ASP A 189 -11.34 -3.81 33.87
N LYS A 190 -11.12 -4.99 34.47
CA LYS A 190 -11.20 -5.16 35.92
C LYS A 190 -10.10 -4.43 36.70
N TYR A 191 -9.07 -3.94 36.02
CA TYR A 191 -7.92 -3.26 36.62
C TYR A 191 -8.07 -1.73 36.56
N GLU A 192 -9.06 -1.22 35.84
CA GLU A 192 -9.44 0.21 35.85
C GLU A 192 -9.53 0.86 37.23
N PRO A 193 -10.14 0.23 38.26
CA PRO A 193 -10.18 0.82 39.59
C PRO A 193 -8.80 1.12 40.19
N GLU A 194 -7.76 0.36 39.83
CA GLU A 194 -6.40 0.53 40.39
C GLU A 194 -5.71 1.78 39.86
N TRP A 195 -6.08 2.25 38.66
CA TRP A 195 -5.46 3.42 38.04
C TRP A 195 -6.38 4.62 37.86
N ALA A 196 -7.69 4.45 37.95
CA ALA A 196 -8.65 5.54 37.82
C ALA A 196 -8.47 6.59 38.93
N ASP A 197 -7.99 6.20 40.11
CA ASP A 197 -7.83 7.09 41.28
C ASP A 197 -6.77 8.18 41.10
N PHE A 198 -5.81 7.99 40.19
CA PHE A 198 -4.82 9.01 39.86
C PHE A 198 -5.08 9.71 38.53
N MET A 199 -6.14 9.34 37.79
CA MET A 199 -6.62 10.10 36.63
C MET A 199 -7.45 11.32 37.07
N PRO A 200 -7.48 12.41 36.28
CA PRO A 200 -8.20 13.64 36.66
C PRO A 200 -9.73 13.51 36.60
N TRP A 201 -10.26 12.53 35.88
CA TRP A 201 -11.70 12.33 35.67
C TRP A 201 -12.07 10.85 35.77
N CYS A 202 -13.37 10.55 35.77
CA CYS A 202 -13.89 9.18 35.72
C CYS A 202 -14.50 8.86 34.35
N ARG A 203 -14.60 7.55 34.02
CA ARG A 203 -15.22 7.05 32.78
C ARG A 203 -16.63 7.58 32.50
N LYS A 204 -17.42 7.85 33.55
CA LYS A 204 -18.79 8.36 33.42
C LYS A 204 -18.84 9.82 32.97
N ASP A 205 -17.74 10.56 33.11
CA ASP A 205 -17.67 11.99 32.86
C ASP A 205 -17.37 12.30 31.38
N VAL A 206 -16.83 11.33 30.62
CA VAL A 206 -16.52 11.53 29.20
C VAL A 206 -17.74 11.34 28.28
N GLU A 207 -17.76 12.07 27.17
CA GLU A 207 -18.89 12.13 26.25
C GLU A 207 -18.89 11.02 25.18
N TRP A 208 -17.87 10.15 25.16
CA TRP A 208 -17.65 9.14 24.12
C TRP A 208 -17.60 7.70 24.65
N GLU A 209 -17.77 6.76 23.74
CA GLU A 209 -17.55 5.32 23.96
C GLU A 209 -16.14 4.89 23.50
N PRO A 210 -15.52 3.90 24.15
CA PRO A 210 -14.17 3.44 23.81
C PRO A 210 -14.13 2.58 22.54
N LEU A 211 -12.97 2.61 21.85
CA LEU A 211 -12.63 1.73 20.73
C LEU A 211 -11.31 0.98 20.91
N CYS A 212 -10.49 1.30 21.91
CA CYS A 212 -9.30 0.51 22.22
C CYS A 212 -9.71 -0.75 22.99
N SER A 213 -9.08 -1.89 22.68
CA SER A 213 -9.41 -3.16 23.35
C SER A 213 -8.73 -3.35 24.69
N HIS A 214 -7.65 -2.63 24.93
CA HIS A 214 -6.83 -2.63 26.13
C HIS A 214 -6.03 -1.33 26.16
N VAL A 215 -5.38 -1.06 27.29
CA VAL A 215 -4.34 -0.03 27.39
C VAL A 215 -3.04 -0.60 26.82
N SER A 216 -2.31 0.20 26.03
CA SER A 216 -1.05 -0.21 25.36
C SER A 216 0.10 -0.54 26.32
N LEU A 217 -0.08 -0.34 27.63
CA LEU A 217 0.85 -0.81 28.67
C LEU A 217 0.99 -2.35 28.71
N SER A 218 0.06 -3.08 28.10
CA SER A 218 0.14 -4.54 27.92
C SER A 218 0.96 -4.95 26.69
N GLU A 219 1.42 -4.00 25.88
CA GLU A 219 2.14 -4.25 24.64
C GLU A 219 3.67 -4.07 24.78
N CYS A 220 4.41 -4.70 23.86
CA CYS A 220 5.84 -4.53 23.71
C CYS A 220 6.16 -4.06 22.29
N GLY A 221 7.05 -3.07 22.19
CA GLY A 221 7.59 -2.65 20.91
C GLY A 221 8.27 -3.81 20.18
N LYS A 222 8.16 -3.85 18.85
CA LYS A 222 8.89 -4.84 18.04
C LYS A 222 10.39 -4.51 18.02
N GLY A 223 11.22 -5.50 18.33
CA GLY A 223 12.68 -5.44 18.21
C GLY A 223 13.40 -6.24 19.28
N ASP A 224 14.72 -6.30 19.17
CA ASP A 224 15.59 -6.92 20.17
C ASP A 224 16.19 -5.83 21.05
N PHE A 225 15.67 -5.73 22.27
CA PHE A 225 16.07 -4.73 23.25
C PHE A 225 17.42 -5.05 23.91
N SER A 226 18.00 -6.22 23.67
CA SER A 226 19.32 -6.60 24.22
C SER A 226 20.50 -6.02 23.44
N LEU A 227 20.25 -5.48 22.25
CA LEU A 227 21.27 -4.93 21.37
C LEU A 227 21.76 -3.55 21.84
N SER A 228 23.06 -3.30 21.66
CA SER A 228 23.68 -2.00 21.93
C SER A 228 23.23 -0.93 20.93
N THR A 229 23.46 0.34 21.29
CA THR A 229 23.23 1.50 20.41
C THR A 229 23.95 1.32 19.06
N GLU A 230 25.21 0.92 19.08
CA GLU A 230 26.05 0.72 17.90
C GLU A 230 25.55 -0.45 17.05
N GLU A 231 25.11 -1.55 17.68
CA GLU A 231 24.54 -2.71 16.98
C GLU A 231 23.22 -2.34 16.28
N LEU A 232 22.36 -1.58 16.96
CA LEU A 232 21.11 -1.09 16.39
C LEU A 232 21.35 -0.15 15.21
N GLU A 233 22.33 0.75 15.30
CA GLU A 233 22.75 1.64 14.21
C GLU A 233 23.32 0.85 13.02
N PHE A 234 24.17 -0.14 13.28
CA PHE A 234 24.72 -1.02 12.26
C PHE A 234 23.63 -1.81 11.53
N LEU A 235 22.71 -2.44 12.27
CA LEU A 235 21.56 -3.15 11.69
C LEU A 235 20.66 -2.21 10.89
N HIS A 236 20.44 -0.98 11.37
CA HIS A 236 19.69 0.02 10.62
C HIS A 236 20.36 0.37 9.29
N ALA A 237 21.68 0.60 9.29
CA ALA A 237 22.45 0.88 8.08
C ALA A 237 22.36 -0.29 7.06
N ILE A 238 22.45 -1.54 7.53
CA ILE A 238 22.24 -2.73 6.69
C ILE A 238 20.83 -2.76 6.10
N ARG A 239 19.79 -2.55 6.93
CA ARG A 239 18.39 -2.53 6.47
C ARG A 239 18.17 -1.45 5.39
N LEU A 240 18.77 -0.27 5.56
CA LEU A 240 18.68 0.80 4.56
C LEU A 240 19.35 0.41 3.23
N LYS A 241 20.54 -0.21 3.30
CA LYS A 241 21.26 -0.71 2.10
C LYS A 241 20.44 -1.80 1.38
N ASN A 242 19.88 -2.75 2.12
CA ASN A 242 19.05 -3.82 1.59
C ASN A 242 17.76 -3.28 0.95
N ARG A 243 17.09 -2.31 1.57
CA ARG A 243 15.91 -1.65 0.99
C ARG A 243 16.22 -0.96 -0.35
N ARG A 244 17.35 -0.26 -0.44
CA ARG A 244 17.80 0.36 -1.71
C ARG A 244 18.07 -0.68 -2.78
N ARG A 245 18.75 -1.80 -2.42
CA ARG A 245 18.99 -2.92 -3.33
C ARG A 245 17.69 -3.53 -3.84
N GLN A 246 16.75 -3.79 -2.94
CA GLN A 246 15.45 -4.35 -3.28
C GLN A 246 14.66 -3.44 -4.23
N LYS A 247 14.57 -2.14 -3.93
CA LYS A 247 13.93 -1.15 -4.82
C LYS A 247 14.56 -1.15 -6.23
N ASN A 248 15.88 -1.27 -6.33
CA ASN A 248 16.56 -1.35 -7.62
C ASN A 248 16.22 -2.64 -8.38
N LEU A 249 16.13 -3.78 -7.68
CA LEU A 249 15.71 -5.05 -8.26
C LEU A 249 14.26 -4.99 -8.76
N ASP A 250 13.35 -4.41 -7.98
CA ASP A 250 11.94 -4.29 -8.36
C ASP A 250 11.76 -3.34 -9.55
N ASN A 251 12.49 -2.22 -9.58
CA ASN A 251 12.56 -1.33 -10.75
C ASN A 251 13.07 -2.06 -12.00
N LEU A 252 14.07 -2.93 -11.85
CA LEU A 252 14.59 -3.73 -12.96
C LEU A 252 13.55 -4.73 -13.46
N ARG A 253 12.91 -5.47 -12.54
CA ARG A 253 11.81 -6.40 -12.85
C ARG A 253 10.68 -5.70 -13.58
N TYR A 254 10.25 -4.53 -13.08
CA TYR A 254 9.25 -3.71 -13.73
C TYR A 254 9.65 -3.32 -15.16
N ARG A 255 10.89 -2.84 -15.37
CA ARG A 255 11.40 -2.49 -16.70
C ARG A 255 11.43 -3.68 -17.66
N VAL A 256 11.83 -4.86 -17.18
CA VAL A 256 11.83 -6.10 -17.99
C VAL A 256 10.40 -6.46 -18.38
N LYS A 257 9.48 -6.51 -17.42
CA LYS A 257 8.05 -6.80 -17.65
C LYS A 257 7.41 -5.81 -18.63
N TRP A 258 7.69 -4.52 -18.45
CA TRP A 258 7.19 -3.46 -19.34
C TRP A 258 7.75 -3.55 -20.76
N LYS A 259 9.04 -3.86 -20.92
CA LYS A 259 9.64 -4.10 -22.24
C LYS A 259 9.01 -5.31 -22.94
N ALA A 260 8.74 -6.38 -22.19
CA ALA A 260 8.09 -7.58 -22.72
C ALA A 260 6.63 -7.33 -23.14
N SER A 261 5.88 -6.50 -22.40
CA SER A 261 4.48 -6.18 -22.74
C SER A 261 4.34 -5.18 -23.90
N ARG A 262 5.35 -4.33 -24.14
CA ARG A 262 5.32 -3.23 -25.13
C ARG A 262 4.88 -3.65 -26.55
N PRO A 263 5.33 -4.76 -27.15
CA PRO A 263 4.87 -5.18 -28.49
C PRO A 263 3.38 -5.49 -28.52
N SER A 264 2.87 -6.21 -27.52
CA SER A 264 1.45 -6.57 -27.42
C SER A 264 0.57 -5.33 -27.26
N GLN A 265 0.99 -4.38 -26.41
CA GLN A 265 0.27 -3.14 -26.16
C GLN A 265 0.28 -2.22 -27.39
N ARG A 266 1.40 -2.13 -28.12
CA ARG A 266 1.44 -1.43 -29.42
C ARG A 266 0.49 -2.06 -30.44
N ARG A 267 0.39 -3.39 -30.51
CA ARG A 267 -0.55 -4.08 -31.40
C ARG A 267 -2.00 -3.76 -31.02
N ALA A 268 -2.34 -3.86 -29.74
CA ALA A 268 -3.68 -3.54 -29.23
C ALA A 268 -4.07 -2.08 -29.56
N ASN A 269 -3.20 -1.11 -29.27
CA ASN A 269 -3.46 0.30 -29.58
C ASN A 269 -3.69 0.53 -31.08
N ARG A 270 -2.92 -0.12 -31.96
CA ARG A 270 -3.09 0.00 -33.41
C ARG A 270 -4.40 -0.61 -33.89
N LEU A 271 -4.86 -1.70 -33.27
CA LEU A 271 -6.16 -2.30 -33.58
C LEU A 271 -7.31 -1.38 -33.12
N ALA A 272 -7.21 -0.80 -31.93
CA ALA A 272 -8.18 0.16 -31.43
C ALA A 272 -8.30 1.40 -32.34
N VAL A 273 -7.16 1.97 -32.76
CA VAL A 273 -7.12 3.11 -33.70
C VAL A 273 -7.73 2.76 -35.06
N LYS A 274 -7.53 1.52 -35.54
CA LYS A 274 -8.18 1.06 -36.77
C LYS A 274 -9.69 0.90 -36.61
N ALA A 275 -10.15 0.42 -35.46
CA ALA A 275 -11.57 0.24 -35.15
C ALA A 275 -12.33 1.57 -35.11
N THR A 276 -11.71 2.62 -34.57
CA THR A 276 -12.28 3.98 -34.59
C THR A 276 -12.22 4.66 -35.95
N ARG A 277 -11.56 4.04 -36.94
CA ARG A 277 -11.32 4.59 -38.29
C ARG A 277 -10.62 5.96 -38.28
N LYS A 278 -9.93 6.32 -37.20
CA LYS A 278 -9.31 7.65 -37.00
C LYS A 278 -8.37 8.05 -38.15
N HIS A 279 -7.64 7.09 -38.73
CA HIS A 279 -6.76 7.31 -39.87
C HIS A 279 -7.28 6.55 -41.09
N GLU A 280 -8.41 7.00 -41.64
CA GLU A 280 -9.00 6.44 -42.85
C GLU A 280 -8.60 7.23 -44.10
N CYS A 281 -8.33 6.50 -45.19
CA CYS A 281 -8.33 7.09 -46.53
C CYS A 281 -9.75 7.01 -47.13
N THR A 282 -10.37 8.15 -47.37
CA THR A 282 -11.75 8.24 -47.88
C THR A 282 -11.90 7.76 -49.33
N THR A 283 -10.84 7.85 -50.15
CA THR A 283 -10.82 7.37 -51.55
C THR A 283 -10.72 5.85 -51.63
N CYS A 284 -9.81 5.25 -50.86
CA CYS A 284 -9.56 3.81 -50.91
C CYS A 284 -10.34 3.02 -49.85
N LYS A 285 -11.06 3.71 -48.95
CA LYS A 285 -11.79 3.15 -47.80
C LYS A 285 -10.95 2.23 -46.91
N MET A 286 -9.64 2.50 -46.86
CA MET A 286 -8.65 1.76 -46.06
C MET A 286 -8.39 2.48 -44.74
N THR A 287 -8.33 1.74 -43.63
CA THR A 287 -7.98 2.25 -42.31
C THR A 287 -6.57 1.85 -41.88
N PHE A 288 -5.85 2.81 -41.30
CA PHE A 288 -4.45 2.67 -40.90
C PHE A 288 -4.29 2.74 -39.38
N GLY A 289 -3.22 2.13 -38.87
CA GLY A 289 -2.99 2.07 -37.42
C GLY A 289 -2.36 3.32 -36.82
N CYS A 290 -1.91 4.27 -37.66
CA CYS A 290 -1.39 5.57 -37.28
C CYS A 290 -1.35 6.53 -38.49
N GLN A 291 -1.22 7.83 -38.22
CA GLN A 291 -1.20 8.87 -39.26
C GLN A 291 -0.06 8.69 -40.28
N SER A 292 1.13 8.30 -39.84
CA SER A 292 2.28 8.12 -40.74
C SER A 292 2.03 7.08 -41.83
N GLU A 293 1.28 6.02 -41.52
CA GLU A 293 0.89 4.99 -42.48
C GLU A 293 -0.12 5.50 -43.50
N LEU A 294 -1.11 6.29 -43.06
CA LEU A 294 -2.04 6.96 -43.95
C LEU A 294 -1.29 7.92 -44.87
N THR A 295 -0.44 8.80 -44.33
CA THR A 295 0.36 9.73 -45.12
C THR A 295 1.23 9.00 -46.14
N ALA A 296 1.86 7.89 -45.75
CA ALA A 296 2.64 7.07 -46.67
C ALA A 296 1.75 6.44 -47.76
N HIS A 297 0.55 5.96 -47.41
CA HIS A 297 -0.42 5.44 -48.36
C HIS A 297 -0.81 6.48 -49.41
N LEU A 298 -1.15 7.70 -48.99
CA LEU A 298 -1.57 8.79 -49.88
C LEU A 298 -0.50 9.16 -50.92
N ARG A 299 0.78 8.98 -50.60
CA ARG A 299 1.89 9.26 -51.53
C ARG A 299 2.13 8.15 -52.56
N ARG A 300 1.59 6.94 -52.36
CA ARG A 300 1.84 5.80 -53.26
C ARG A 300 1.19 6.03 -54.62
N GLY A 301 1.88 5.65 -55.70
CA GLY A 301 1.33 5.71 -57.06
C GLY A 301 -0.01 4.97 -57.22
N LEU A 302 -0.19 3.86 -56.48
CA LEU A 302 -1.47 3.14 -56.48
C LEU A 302 -2.64 3.97 -55.92
N HIS A 303 -2.41 4.78 -54.88
CA HIS A 303 -3.45 5.67 -54.36
C HIS A 303 -3.79 6.75 -55.38
N LYS A 304 -2.77 7.37 -56.00
CA LYS A 304 -2.96 8.36 -57.08
C LYS A 304 -3.79 7.79 -58.23
N ASN A 305 -3.47 6.58 -58.70
CA ASN A 305 -4.23 5.89 -59.74
C ASN A 305 -5.68 5.63 -59.32
N ASN A 306 -5.94 5.30 -58.05
CA ASN A 306 -7.30 5.12 -57.54
C ASN A 306 -8.07 6.44 -57.51
N VAL A 307 -7.43 7.57 -57.18
CA VAL A 307 -8.04 8.92 -57.28
C VAL A 307 -8.47 9.21 -58.71
N GLU A 308 -7.59 8.95 -59.68
CA GLU A 308 -7.91 9.15 -61.11
C GLU A 308 -9.06 8.26 -61.59
N LYS A 309 -9.10 6.99 -61.15
CA LYS A 309 -10.20 6.06 -61.45
C LYS A 309 -11.53 6.56 -60.86
N LEU A 310 -11.52 7.08 -59.63
CA LEU A 310 -12.71 7.65 -59.01
C LEU A 310 -13.26 8.80 -59.86
N ALA A 311 -12.37 9.68 -60.32
CA ALA A 311 -12.73 10.84 -61.14
C ALA A 311 -13.34 10.44 -62.49
N ARG A 312 -12.97 9.27 -63.03
CA ARG A 312 -13.54 8.69 -64.26
C ARG A 312 -14.81 7.85 -64.02
N GLY A 313 -15.28 7.72 -62.78
CA GLY A 313 -16.43 6.87 -62.44
C GLY A 313 -16.15 5.36 -62.51
N GLU A 314 -14.88 4.96 -62.56
CA GLU A 314 -14.48 3.55 -62.57
C GLU A 314 -14.54 2.96 -61.14
N PRO A 315 -14.97 1.69 -60.98
CA PRO A 315 -15.01 1.05 -59.68
C PRO A 315 -13.60 0.89 -59.07
N ILE A 316 -13.45 1.36 -57.84
CA ILE A 316 -12.25 1.19 -57.02
C ILE A 316 -12.42 -0.03 -56.15
N GLY A 317 -11.60 -1.05 -56.38
CA GLY A 317 -11.62 -2.24 -55.56
C GLY A 317 -10.86 -3.42 -56.18
N PRO A 318 -10.64 -4.49 -55.40
CA PRO A 318 -10.08 -5.73 -55.92
C PRO A 318 -10.99 -6.30 -57.01
N LYS A 319 -10.40 -6.80 -58.09
CA LYS A 319 -11.14 -7.53 -59.14
C LYS A 319 -11.86 -8.75 -58.54
N PRO A 320 -12.98 -9.22 -59.11
CA PRO A 320 -13.72 -10.36 -58.61
C PRO A 320 -12.86 -11.62 -58.35
N GLU A 321 -11.83 -11.87 -59.18
CA GLU A 321 -10.92 -12.99 -58.99
C GLU A 321 -10.08 -12.85 -57.71
N ALA A 322 -9.67 -11.64 -57.37
CA ALA A 322 -8.91 -11.36 -56.15
C ALA A 322 -9.78 -11.55 -54.90
N VAL A 323 -11.05 -11.16 -54.94
CA VAL A 323 -12.02 -11.42 -53.85
C VAL A 323 -12.25 -12.93 -53.68
N ARG A 324 -12.42 -13.66 -54.78
CA ARG A 324 -12.58 -15.13 -54.74
C ARG A 324 -11.33 -15.81 -54.15
N ARG A 325 -10.14 -15.37 -54.55
CA ARG A 325 -8.87 -15.90 -54.04
C ARG A 325 -8.71 -15.62 -52.54
N ALA A 326 -9.06 -14.42 -52.07
CA ALA A 326 -9.03 -14.07 -50.66
C ALA A 326 -9.98 -14.93 -49.82
N LYS A 327 -11.22 -15.17 -50.30
CA LYS A 327 -12.18 -16.08 -49.64
C LYS A 327 -11.65 -17.51 -49.55
N LEU A 328 -11.03 -18.01 -50.61
CA LEU A 328 -10.40 -19.34 -50.61
C LEU A 328 -9.26 -19.42 -49.59
N MET A 329 -8.38 -18.42 -49.54
CA MET A 329 -7.28 -18.35 -48.58
C MET A 329 -7.78 -18.32 -47.13
N ALA A 330 -8.82 -17.53 -46.84
CA ALA A 330 -9.43 -17.46 -45.51
C ALA A 330 -10.04 -18.82 -45.09
N ARG A 331 -10.72 -19.50 -46.02
CA ARG A 331 -11.23 -20.86 -45.80
C ARG A 331 -10.10 -21.85 -45.52
N ASN A 332 -8.99 -21.77 -46.25
CA ASN A 332 -7.85 -22.65 -46.04
C ASN A 332 -7.28 -22.52 -44.63
N VAL A 333 -7.14 -21.29 -44.11
CA VAL A 333 -6.68 -21.04 -42.73
C VAL A 333 -7.70 -21.56 -41.72
N ALA A 334 -8.98 -21.23 -41.88
CA ALA A 334 -10.03 -21.68 -40.96
C ALA A 334 -10.18 -23.21 -40.90
N GLN A 335 -9.90 -23.89 -42.01
CA GLN A 335 -9.91 -25.35 -42.12
C GLN A 335 -8.54 -25.98 -41.83
N ARG A 336 -7.53 -25.21 -41.39
CA ARG A 336 -6.15 -25.66 -41.13
C ARG A 336 -5.57 -26.50 -42.29
N ARG A 337 -5.92 -26.19 -43.54
CA ARG A 337 -5.56 -27.01 -44.74
C ARG A 337 -4.08 -27.04 -45.04
N PHE A 338 -3.35 -25.99 -44.67
CA PHE A 338 -1.91 -25.88 -44.86
C PHE A 338 -1.28 -25.55 -43.51
N HIS A 339 -1.24 -26.55 -42.64
CA HIS A 339 -0.78 -26.43 -41.26
C HIS A 339 0.64 -26.98 -41.10
N CYS A 340 1.40 -26.41 -40.17
CA CYS A 340 2.69 -26.94 -39.74
C CYS A 340 2.59 -27.35 -38.27
N ASP A 341 2.62 -28.65 -37.99
CA ASP A 341 2.46 -29.20 -36.64
C ASP A 341 3.61 -28.80 -35.71
N VAL A 342 4.85 -28.79 -36.23
CA VAL A 342 6.07 -28.42 -35.47
C VAL A 342 6.01 -26.98 -34.93
N CYS A 343 5.37 -26.07 -35.66
CA CYS A 343 5.30 -24.66 -35.29
C CYS A 343 3.89 -24.23 -34.85
N ASP A 344 2.93 -25.16 -34.80
CA ASP A 344 1.49 -24.95 -34.66
C ASP A 344 1.00 -23.68 -35.37
N HIS A 345 1.23 -23.61 -36.69
CA HIS A 345 0.89 -22.42 -37.47
C HIS A 345 0.19 -22.73 -38.79
N ASP A 346 -0.89 -22.00 -39.06
CA ASP A 346 -1.73 -22.15 -40.26
C ASP A 346 -1.35 -21.17 -41.37
N PHE A 347 -1.25 -21.66 -42.60
CA PHE A 347 -0.90 -20.89 -43.78
C PHE A 347 -2.06 -20.78 -44.77
N GLN A 348 -2.07 -19.68 -45.53
CA GLN A 348 -3.14 -19.36 -46.48
C GLN A 348 -3.12 -20.21 -47.76
N ASN A 349 -1.96 -20.77 -48.12
CA ASN A 349 -1.75 -21.60 -49.30
C ASN A 349 -0.50 -22.48 -49.13
N LYS A 350 -0.37 -23.49 -50.00
CA LYS A 350 0.73 -24.46 -49.99
C LYS A 350 2.10 -23.80 -50.18
N ASP A 351 2.22 -22.82 -51.07
CA ASP A 351 3.51 -22.18 -51.37
C ASP A 351 4.10 -21.47 -50.15
N ASN A 352 3.25 -20.84 -49.33
CA ASN A 352 3.68 -20.19 -48.10
C ASN A 352 4.13 -21.21 -47.03
N LEU A 353 3.44 -22.35 -46.92
CA LEU A 353 3.86 -23.44 -46.05
C LEU A 353 5.21 -24.02 -46.51
N ASN A 354 5.38 -24.25 -47.81
CA ASN A 354 6.63 -24.74 -48.38
C ASN A 354 7.79 -23.77 -48.11
N LYS A 355 7.58 -22.46 -48.26
CA LYS A 355 8.58 -21.45 -47.91
C LYS A 355 8.89 -21.42 -46.42
N HIS A 356 7.89 -21.64 -45.56
CA HIS A 356 8.09 -21.72 -44.12
C HIS A 356 9.07 -22.84 -43.74
N TYR A 357 8.94 -24.01 -44.36
CA TYR A 357 9.86 -25.13 -44.13
C TYR A 357 11.33 -24.81 -44.47
N LEU A 358 11.57 -23.85 -45.36
CA LEU A 358 12.91 -23.39 -45.74
C LEU A 358 13.49 -22.31 -44.80
N THR A 359 12.75 -21.89 -43.76
CA THR A 359 13.22 -20.83 -42.85
C THR A 359 14.05 -21.40 -41.71
N ALA A 360 15.13 -20.70 -41.34
CA ALA A 360 15.99 -21.07 -40.20
C ALA A 360 15.22 -21.21 -38.87
N ARG A 361 14.10 -20.49 -38.72
CA ARG A 361 13.21 -20.59 -37.56
C ARG A 361 12.50 -21.95 -37.51
N HIS A 362 12.00 -22.43 -38.64
CA HIS A 362 11.36 -23.74 -38.72
C HIS A 362 12.39 -24.85 -38.49
N SER A 363 13.56 -24.79 -39.14
CA SER A 363 14.61 -25.80 -38.97
C SER A 363 15.06 -25.95 -37.51
N LYS A 364 15.13 -24.84 -36.75
CA LYS A 364 15.44 -24.89 -35.31
C LYS A 364 14.31 -25.52 -34.48
N ALA A 365 13.06 -25.20 -34.79
CA ALA A 365 11.91 -25.78 -34.09
C ALA A 365 11.79 -27.29 -34.38
N ALA A 366 12.05 -27.72 -35.62
CA ALA A 366 12.07 -29.12 -36.00
C ALA A 366 13.17 -29.89 -35.26
N ALA A 367 14.39 -29.37 -35.19
CA ALA A 367 15.48 -30.01 -34.46
C ALA A 367 15.21 -30.16 -32.94
N ILE A 368 14.42 -29.26 -32.35
CA ILE A 368 13.99 -29.38 -30.94
C ILE A 368 12.95 -30.48 -30.80
N ALA A 369 11.94 -30.51 -31.68
CA ALA A 369 10.90 -31.54 -31.67
C ALA A 369 11.47 -32.95 -31.93
N ASP A 370 12.46 -33.08 -32.82
CA ASP A 370 13.15 -34.35 -33.09
C ASP A 370 13.95 -34.80 -31.84
N ALA A 371 14.61 -33.88 -31.13
CA ALA A 371 15.32 -34.19 -29.90
C ALA A 371 14.40 -34.58 -28.72
N GLU A 372 13.15 -34.11 -28.72
CA GLU A 372 12.12 -34.52 -27.75
C GLU A 372 11.57 -35.93 -28.04
N LEU A 373 11.56 -36.38 -29.30
CA LEU A 373 11.14 -37.74 -29.67
C LEU A 373 12.17 -38.83 -29.36
N ASP A 374 13.46 -38.47 -29.29
CA ASP A 374 14.57 -39.39 -28.95
C ASP A 374 14.72 -39.65 -27.43
N ASN A 375 13.87 -39.08 -26.57
CA ASN A 375 13.91 -39.28 -25.12
C ASN A 375 12.62 -39.95 -24.61
N PRO A 376 12.54 -41.30 -24.60
CA PRO A 376 11.31 -42.03 -24.28
C PRO A 376 10.92 -42.06 -22.79
N ASP A 377 11.67 -41.43 -21.89
CA ASP A 377 11.49 -41.59 -20.43
C ASP A 377 10.93 -40.35 -19.68
N LEU A 378 10.23 -39.43 -20.35
CA LEU A 378 9.48 -38.38 -19.64
C LEU A 378 8.00 -38.75 -19.51
N ASP A 379 7.77 -39.75 -18.66
CA ASP A 379 6.47 -40.02 -18.09
C ASP A 379 5.96 -38.82 -17.30
N TYR A 380 4.73 -38.46 -17.65
CA TYR A 380 3.71 -37.75 -16.92
C TYR A 380 3.78 -37.99 -15.39
N GLU A 381 4.49 -37.16 -14.65
CA GLU A 381 4.22 -37.00 -13.22
C GLU A 381 3.05 -36.05 -13.04
N SER A 382 1.95 -36.67 -12.63
CA SER A 382 0.72 -36.08 -12.15
C SER A 382 0.96 -34.96 -11.14
N ASP A 383 0.28 -33.85 -11.40
CA ASP A 383 -0.21 -32.89 -10.42
C ASP A 383 -0.88 -33.62 -9.25
N SER A 384 -0.11 -33.89 -8.20
CA SER A 384 -0.61 -34.22 -6.87
C SER A 384 -0.07 -33.18 -5.90
N GLY A 385 -0.96 -32.25 -5.54
CA GLY A 385 -0.68 -31.16 -4.64
C GLY A 385 -0.13 -31.61 -3.28
N SER A 386 0.78 -30.79 -2.77
CA SER A 386 0.93 -30.57 -1.35
C SER A 386 1.03 -29.07 -1.13
N ASP A 387 -0.13 -28.44 -0.95
CA ASP A 387 -0.30 -27.17 -0.26
C ASP A 387 0.11 -27.36 1.21
N ALA A 388 1.38 -27.16 1.49
CA ALA A 388 1.91 -26.88 2.82
C ALA A 388 3.24 -26.15 2.63
N ASP A 389 3.57 -25.23 3.53
CA ASP A 389 4.77 -24.38 3.53
C ASP A 389 4.76 -23.17 2.58
N ARG A 390 3.64 -22.43 2.62
CA ARG A 390 3.65 -21.02 2.19
C ARG A 390 2.83 -20.12 3.10
N ASP A 391 3.07 -20.24 4.39
CA ASP A 391 2.74 -19.19 5.34
C ASP A 391 4.02 -18.60 5.93
N GLU A 392 3.95 -17.29 6.13
CA GLU A 392 4.92 -16.41 6.78
C GLU A 392 6.01 -15.77 5.88
N LEU A 393 6.05 -14.43 5.95
CA LEU A 393 6.86 -13.46 5.19
C LEU A 393 6.25 -12.93 3.89
N ASP A 394 5.35 -11.95 4.02
CA ASP A 394 5.56 -10.58 3.47
C ASP A 394 4.25 -9.77 3.44
N ALA A 395 4.00 -9.02 4.51
CA ALA A 395 2.93 -8.01 4.59
C ALA A 395 3.46 -6.57 4.51
N GLU A 396 4.57 -6.32 3.79
CA GLU A 396 5.09 -4.96 3.53
C GLU A 396 5.17 -4.58 2.03
N ALA A 397 4.46 -5.27 1.14
CA ALA A 397 4.48 -4.97 -0.30
C ALA A 397 3.08 -4.74 -0.89
N LEU A 398 2.35 -3.74 -0.38
CA LEU A 398 1.19 -3.17 -1.08
C LEU A 398 1.19 -1.64 -0.95
N ASP A 399 1.99 -0.99 -1.78
CA ASP A 399 1.64 0.32 -2.31
C ASP A 399 2.27 0.47 -3.70
N THR A 400 1.44 0.25 -4.71
CA THR A 400 1.72 0.70 -6.08
C THR A 400 1.43 2.18 -6.12
N ASP A 401 2.48 3.00 -6.22
CA ASP A 401 2.40 4.39 -6.63
C ASP A 401 1.70 4.46 -8.01
N LEU A 402 0.41 4.80 -8.00
CA LEU A 402 -0.35 5.25 -9.17
C LEU A 402 -0.66 6.74 -9.00
N ASP A 403 0.38 7.56 -9.07
CA ASP A 403 0.24 9.00 -9.35
C ASP A 403 1.10 9.33 -10.56
N GLY A 404 0.44 9.67 -11.66
CA GLY A 404 1.10 10.00 -12.92
C GLY A 404 0.18 10.01 -14.14
N PHE A 405 -1.06 10.48 -13.99
CA PHE A 405 -1.90 10.85 -15.14
C PHE A 405 -2.35 12.30 -14.96
N GLN A 406 -1.50 13.23 -15.38
CA GLN A 406 -1.94 14.58 -15.71
C GLN A 406 -2.68 14.50 -17.05
N VAL A 407 -3.98 14.75 -17.02
CA VAL A 407 -4.74 15.13 -18.22
C VAL A 407 -4.48 16.61 -18.42
N SER A 408 -3.87 16.94 -19.55
CA SER A 408 -3.86 18.28 -20.11
C SER A 408 -5.26 18.57 -20.65
N ASP A 409 -5.99 19.46 -19.99
CA ASP A 409 -7.14 20.12 -20.58
C ASP A 409 -6.62 21.24 -21.50
N GLU A 410 -6.64 20.96 -22.81
CA GLU A 410 -6.73 21.97 -23.87
C GLU A 410 -7.97 21.63 -24.69
N ASP A 411 -9.08 22.28 -24.35
CA ASP A 411 -10.01 22.98 -25.26
C ASP A 411 -10.99 23.82 -24.42
#